data_AF-A0A818I8M5-F1
#
_entry.id   AF-A0A818I8M5-F1
#
_cell.length_a   1.000
_cell.length_b   1.000
_cell.length_c   1.000
_cell.angle_alpha   90.00
_cell.angle_beta   90.00
_cell.angle_gamma   90.00
#
_symmetry.space_group_name_H-M   'P 1'
#
loop_
_entity.id
_entity.type
_entity.pdbx_description
1 polymer ?
#
loop_
_entity_poly.entity_id
_entity_poly.type
_entity_poly.pdbx_seq_one_letter_code
_entity_poly.pdbx_strand_id
1 'polypeptide(L)'
;INQNNDQSTSVNTSECIDIDIDIFKHEETMSTTNLCISCMKSYRAIAFVPCAHYVSCLACGHGMKECPICRKTIMGCLRIYE
;
A
#
# COMPACT_ATOMS: atom_id res chain seq x y z
N ILE A 1 7.72 13.34 62.79
CA ILE A 1 7.80 12.09 61.99
C ILE A 1 7.53 12.54 60.55
N ASN A 2 8.45 13.19 59.83
CA ASN A 2 9.76 12.74 59.33
C ASN A 2 9.79 11.26 58.91
N GLN A 3 9.73 11.06 57.60
CA GLN A 3 10.59 10.19 56.78
C GLN A 3 9.98 10.25 55.36
N ASN A 4 10.54 11.05 54.45
CA ASN A 4 11.72 10.72 53.64
C ASN A 4 11.44 9.40 52.89
N ASN A 5 11.48 9.37 51.57
CA ASN A 5 12.72 9.36 50.81
C ASN A 5 12.38 9.57 49.33
N ASP A 6 13.10 10.45 48.64
CA ASP A 6 14.27 10.12 47.81
C ASP A 6 13.85 9.20 46.63
N GLN A 7 14.11 9.51 45.37
CA GLN A 7 15.33 10.09 44.85
C GLN A 7 15.09 10.47 43.39
N SER A 8 15.68 11.58 42.99
CA SER A 8 15.97 12.01 41.63
C SER A 8 16.23 10.85 40.66
N THR A 9 15.54 10.84 39.52
CA THR A 9 16.22 10.57 38.24
C THR A 9 15.58 11.46 37.16
N SER A 10 16.35 12.47 36.76
CA SER A 10 16.17 13.22 35.54
C SER A 10 16.30 12.28 34.33
N VAL A 11 15.20 11.95 33.67
CA VAL A 11 15.21 11.39 32.31
C VAL A 11 14.75 12.47 31.34
N ASN A 12 15.71 12.96 30.56
CA ASN A 12 15.54 13.96 29.54
C ASN A 12 14.87 13.37 28.28
N THR A 13 13.90 14.14 27.77
CA THR A 13 13.57 14.37 26.36
C THR A 13 13.34 13.15 25.46
N SER A 14 12.09 12.72 25.37
CA SER A 14 11.32 12.66 24.12
C SER A 14 10.01 11.92 24.42
N GLU A 15 9.04 12.67 24.94
CA GLU A 15 7.70 12.17 25.20
C GLU A 15 7.11 11.59 23.91
N CYS A 16 6.79 10.30 23.95
CA CYS A 16 5.96 9.67 22.94
C CYS A 16 4.61 10.39 22.95
N ILE A 17 4.37 11.21 21.91
CA ILE A 17 3.08 11.85 21.73
C ILE A 17 2.13 10.75 21.24
N ASP A 18 1.27 10.29 22.14
CA ASP A 18 0.09 9.50 21.81
C ASP A 18 -0.85 10.41 20.99
N ILE A 19 -0.75 10.34 19.66
CA ILE A 19 -1.72 11.01 18.80
C ILE A 19 -2.94 10.08 18.72
N ASP A 20 -4.01 10.49 19.38
CA ASP A 20 -5.35 9.91 19.24
C ASP A 20 -5.80 10.04 17.77
N ILE A 21 -5.53 8.98 17.00
CA ILE A 21 -6.10 8.83 15.66
C ILE A 21 -7.58 8.55 15.88
N ASP A 22 -8.41 9.50 15.47
CA ASP A 22 -9.86 9.37 15.43
C ASP A 22 -10.21 8.27 14.39
N ILE A 23 -10.23 7.01 14.84
CA ILE A 23 -10.62 5.83 14.07
C ILE A 23 -12.15 5.87 13.95
N PHE A 24 -12.66 6.81 13.17
CA PHE A 24 -14.05 6.85 12.76
C PHE A 24 -14.16 6.73 11.24
N LYS A 25 -13.93 5.50 10.77
CA LYS A 25 -14.70 4.89 9.68
C LYS A 25 -14.39 3.38 9.63
N HIS A 26 -15.24 2.63 10.32
CA HIS A 26 -15.56 1.26 9.96
C HIS A 26 -16.26 1.30 8.59
N GLU A 27 -15.51 1.09 7.54
CA GLU A 27 -16.03 0.83 6.20
C GLU A 27 -15.28 -0.43 5.76
N GLU A 28 -16.02 -1.54 5.59
CA GLU A 28 -15.48 -2.83 5.16
C GLU A 28 -14.43 -2.60 4.07
N THR A 29 -13.17 -2.89 4.37
CA THR A 29 -12.09 -2.74 3.40
C THR A 29 -12.31 -3.83 2.35
N MET A 30 -13.16 -3.56 1.35
CA MET A 30 -13.15 -4.24 0.08
C MET A 30 -11.69 -4.25 -0.35
N SER A 31 -11.05 -5.41 -0.29
CA SER A 31 -9.60 -5.52 -0.42
C SER A 31 -9.19 -4.95 -1.78
N THR A 32 -8.72 -3.70 -1.80
CA THR A 32 -8.28 -2.99 -3.01
C THR A 32 -7.01 -3.60 -3.59
N THR A 33 -6.47 -4.60 -2.90
CA THR A 33 -5.30 -5.40 -3.24
C THR A 33 -5.37 -6.03 -4.63
N ASN A 34 -6.56 -6.21 -5.21
CA ASN A 34 -6.76 -6.79 -6.56
C ASN A 34 -7.14 -5.78 -7.64
N LEU A 35 -7.24 -4.49 -7.31
CA LEU A 35 -7.58 -3.45 -8.29
C LEU A 35 -6.36 -3.09 -9.16
N CYS A 36 -6.63 -2.71 -10.40
CA CYS A 36 -5.65 -2.16 -11.32
C CYS A 36 -5.03 -0.90 -10.72
N ILE A 37 -3.70 -0.88 -10.62
CA ILE A 37 -2.98 0.24 -9.98
C ILE A 37 -3.05 1.54 -10.79
N SER A 38 -3.43 1.46 -12.07
CA SER A 38 -3.49 2.62 -12.97
C SER A 38 -4.82 3.35 -12.92
N CYS A 39 -5.95 2.63 -12.89
CA CYS A 39 -7.26 3.27 -12.83
C CYS A 39 -7.94 3.17 -11.47
N MET A 40 -7.56 2.21 -10.62
CA MET A 40 -8.21 1.89 -9.35
C MET A 40 -9.73 1.68 -9.46
N LYS A 41 -10.23 1.35 -10.66
CA LYS A 41 -11.67 1.19 -10.98
C LYS A 41 -12.04 -0.24 -11.33
N SER A 42 -11.11 -1.02 -11.87
CA SER A 42 -11.36 -2.36 -12.36
C SER A 42 -10.31 -3.32 -11.81
N TYR A 43 -10.68 -4.58 -11.64
CA TYR A 43 -9.74 -5.61 -11.23
C TYR A 43 -8.62 -5.79 -12.26
N ARG A 44 -7.47 -6.25 -11.75
CA ARG A 44 -6.38 -6.73 -12.59
C ARG A 44 -6.90 -7.87 -13.45
N ALA A 45 -6.40 -7.95 -14.68
CA ALA A 45 -6.82 -8.98 -15.63
C ALA A 45 -5.69 -9.41 -16.56
N ILE A 46 -4.55 -8.72 -16.54
CA ILE A 46 -3.43 -9.01 -17.44
C ILE A 46 -2.08 -8.98 -16.72
N ALA A 47 -1.16 -9.80 -17.22
CA ALA A 47 0.27 -9.75 -16.89
C ALA A 47 1.08 -9.25 -18.09
N PHE A 48 2.09 -8.42 -17.83
CA PHE A 48 2.95 -7.86 -18.88
C PHE A 48 4.08 -8.82 -19.27
N VAL A 49 4.31 -9.02 -20.57
CA VAL A 49 5.43 -9.79 -21.11
C VAL A 49 6.58 -8.84 -21.45
N PRO A 50 7.85 -9.14 -21.09
CA PRO A 50 8.35 -10.39 -20.49
C PRO A 50 8.45 -10.38 -18.96
N CYS A 51 8.00 -9.32 -18.27
CA CYS A 51 8.28 -9.16 -16.83
C CYS A 51 7.31 -9.86 -15.88
N ALA A 52 6.21 -10.41 -16.38
CA ALA A 52 5.14 -11.11 -15.66
C ALA A 52 4.41 -10.32 -14.57
N HIS A 53 4.59 -9.01 -14.44
CA HIS A 53 3.87 -8.22 -13.43
C HIS A 53 2.37 -8.14 -13.74
N TYR A 54 1.55 -8.65 -12.81
CA TYR A 54 0.08 -8.65 -12.85
C TYR A 54 -0.48 -7.47 -12.04
N VAL A 55 -0.62 -6.31 -12.70
CA VAL A 55 -0.95 -5.05 -12.00
C VAL A 55 -1.98 -4.18 -12.71
N SER A 56 -2.38 -4.56 -13.92
CA SER A 56 -3.27 -3.75 -14.78
C SER A 56 -4.54 -4.49 -15.18
N CYS A 57 -5.61 -3.73 -15.37
CA CYS A 57 -6.81 -4.23 -16.04
C CYS A 57 -6.60 -4.25 -17.56
N LEU A 58 -7.53 -4.87 -18.29
CA LEU A 58 -7.45 -5.00 -19.75
C LEU A 58 -7.43 -3.64 -20.46
N ALA A 59 -8.24 -2.68 -20.01
CA ALA A 59 -8.34 -1.36 -20.64
C ALA A 59 -7.05 -0.53 -20.46
N CYS A 60 -6.54 -0.45 -19.23
CA CYS A 60 -5.30 0.27 -18.94
C CYS A 60 -4.08 -0.38 -19.58
N GLY A 61 -4.06 -1.71 -19.65
CA GLY A 61 -2.95 -2.49 -20.21
C GLY A 61 -2.63 -2.19 -21.66
N HIS A 62 -3.65 -2.08 -22.52
CA HIS A 62 -3.45 -1.87 -23.96
C HIS A 62 -2.76 -0.54 -24.30
N GLY A 63 -2.84 0.46 -23.42
CA GLY A 63 -2.19 1.76 -23.61
C GLY A 63 -0.76 1.84 -23.06
N MET A 64 -0.27 0.81 -22.36
CA MET A 64 1.03 0.86 -21.69
C MET A 64 2.16 0.35 -22.59
N LYS A 65 3.23 1.14 -22.69
CA LYS A 65 4.48 0.76 -23.39
C LYS A 65 5.53 0.17 -22.45
N GLU A 66 5.45 0.47 -21.16
CA GLU A 66 6.38 0.01 -20.13
C GLU A 66 5.61 -0.46 -18.90
N CYS A 67 6.16 -1.46 -18.22
CA CYS A 67 5.60 -1.96 -16.99
C CYS A 67 5.71 -0.89 -15.87
N PRO A 68 4.62 -0.51 -15.20
CA PRO A 68 4.66 0.50 -14.13
C PRO A 68 5.45 0.07 -12.89
N ILE A 69 5.70 -1.24 -12.72
CA ILE A 69 6.48 -1.78 -11.60
C ILE A 69 7.97 -1.77 -11.89
N CYS A 70 8.39 -2.39 -12.99
CA CYS A 70 9.81 -2.64 -13.26
C CYS A 70 10.36 -1.88 -14.48
N ARG A 71 9.56 -1.01 -15.10
CA ARG A 71 9.91 -0.15 -16.24
C ARG A 71 10.41 -0.88 -17.50
N LYS A 72 10.33 -2.21 -17.55
CA LYS A 72 10.64 -3.00 -18.75
C LYS A 72 9.60 -2.71 -19.83
N THR A 73 10.06 -2.60 -21.08
CA THR A 73 9.18 -2.46 -22.26
C THR A 73 8.22 -3.64 -22.34
N ILE A 74 6.94 -3.34 -22.58
CA ILE A 74 5.88 -4.33 -22.73
C ILE A 74 5.92 -4.84 -24.17
N MET A 75 6.21 -6.13 -24.34
CA MET A 75 6.18 -6.83 -25.62
C MET A 75 4.80 -7.43 -25.91
N GLY A 76 3.99 -7.63 -24.88
CA GLY A 76 2.65 -8.17 -24.98
C GLY A 76 1.96 -8.26 -23.62
N CYS A 77 0.67 -8.58 -23.65
CA CYS A 77 -0.17 -8.73 -22.47
C CYS A 77 -0.81 -10.11 -22.47
N LEU A 78 -0.64 -10.87 -21.39
CA LEU A 78 -1.34 -12.14 -21.19
C LEU A 78 -2.57 -11.91 -20.34
N ARG A 79 -3.75 -12.30 -20.83
CA ARG A 79 -4.98 -12.25 -20.05
C ARG A 79 -5.04 -13.43 -19.10
N ILE A 80 -5.28 -13.15 -17.82
CA ILE A 80 -5.48 -14.15 -16.77
C ILE A 80 -6.97 -14.35 -16.56
N TYR A 81 -7.39 -15.60 -16.41
CA TYR A 81 -8.75 -16.01 -16.08
C TYR A 81 -8.67 -16.69 -14.71
N GLU A 82 -9.42 -16.17 -13.75
CA GLU A 82 -9.62 -16.77 -12.42
C GLU A 82 -10.91 -17.59 -12.39
#